data_AF-A0A6A3G9N4-F1
#
_entry.id   AF-A0A6A3G9N4-F1
#
_cell.length_a   1.000
_cell.length_b   1.000
_cell.length_c   1.000
_cell.angle_alpha   90.00
_cell.angle_beta   90.00
_cell.angle_gamma   90.00
#
_symmetry.space_group_name_H-M   'P 1'
#
loop_
_entity.id
_entity.type
_entity.pdbx_description
1 polymer ?
#
loop_
_entity_poly.entity_id
_entity_poly.type
_entity_poly.pdbx_seq_one_letter_code
_entity_poly.pdbx_strand_id
1 'polypeptide(L)'
;MTTHSVREYVTGIQRKLQLQAPITKVQTGGPDGDLGSNEILMSPQEETIAVVDGSGVLFDPSGIDRENLVQLAEARSPISGFDTTKLSAEGYSVLVSHNDVTLPSGEVVENGTEFRNLFHLRPSLSADFFVPCGGRPAAVNLNNVEQF
;
A
#
# COMPACT_ATOMS: atom_id res chain seq x y z
N MET A 1 -7.91 14.84 12.51
CA MET A 1 -9.06 15.45 11.79
C MET A 1 -9.14 14.96 10.35
N THR A 2 -8.04 15.04 9.59
CA THR A 2 -7.99 14.65 8.16
C THR A 2 -8.30 13.17 7.92
N THR A 3 -7.61 12.23 8.59
CA THR A 3 -7.84 10.79 8.35
C THR A 3 -9.26 10.34 8.70
N HIS A 4 -9.85 10.83 9.80
CA HIS A 4 -11.24 10.50 10.16
C HIS A 4 -12.25 10.86 9.07
N SER A 5 -12.04 11.99 8.38
CA SER A 5 -12.94 12.42 7.30
C SER A 5 -12.80 11.53 6.07
N VAL A 6 -11.57 11.19 5.68
CA VAL A 6 -11.29 10.24 4.59
C VAL A 6 -11.85 8.86 4.92
N ARG A 7 -11.64 8.40 6.15
CA ARG A 7 -12.13 7.11 6.64
C ARG A 7 -13.65 7.01 6.59
N GLU A 8 -14.37 8.06 6.99
CA GLU A 8 -15.84 8.07 6.90
C GLU A 8 -16.33 8.04 5.44
N TYR A 9 -15.57 8.63 4.52
CA TYR A 9 -15.87 8.53 3.09
C TYR A 9 -15.69 7.09 2.59
N VAL A 10 -14.59 6.42 2.97
CA VAL A 10 -14.35 5.01 2.60
C VAL A 10 -15.41 4.07 3.18
N THR A 11 -15.74 4.20 4.47
CA THR A 11 -16.81 3.39 5.10
C THR A 11 -18.18 3.68 4.48
N GLY A 12 -18.45 4.95 4.11
CA GLY A 12 -19.64 5.34 3.37
C GLY A 12 -19.75 4.62 2.02
N ILE A 13 -18.66 4.54 1.26
CA ILE A 13 -18.63 3.81 -0.02
C ILE A 13 -18.85 2.31 0.21
N GLN A 14 -18.17 1.71 1.18
CA GLN A 14 -18.34 0.29 1.53
C GLN A 14 -19.80 -0.04 1.83
N ARG A 15 -20.46 0.79 2.66
CA ARG A 15 -21.90 0.65 2.96
C ARG A 15 -22.76 0.81 1.72
N LYS A 16 -22.47 1.80 0.86
CA LYS A 16 -23.26 2.09 -0.34
C LYS A 16 -23.17 0.99 -1.39
N LEU A 17 -21.98 0.42 -1.58
CA LEU A 17 -21.72 -0.67 -2.52
C LEU A 17 -21.96 -2.06 -1.93
N GLN A 18 -22.31 -2.14 -0.63
CA GLN A 18 -22.59 -3.38 0.09
C GLN A 18 -21.43 -4.38 0.05
N LEU A 19 -20.19 -3.88 0.10
CA LEU A 19 -19.01 -4.73 0.05
C LEU A 19 -18.97 -5.67 1.26
N GLN A 20 -18.55 -6.91 1.00
CA GLN A 20 -18.47 -7.97 1.99
C GLN A 20 -17.00 -8.35 2.20
N ALA A 21 -16.65 -8.73 3.43
CA ALA A 21 -15.30 -9.17 3.74
C ALA A 21 -14.96 -10.50 3.02
N PRO A 22 -13.67 -10.73 2.67
CA PRO A 22 -12.55 -9.81 2.86
C PRO A 22 -12.60 -8.62 1.88
N ILE A 23 -12.29 -7.42 2.38
CA ILE A 23 -12.19 -6.18 1.58
C ILE A 23 -10.71 -5.83 1.49
N THR A 24 -10.18 -5.82 0.27
CA THR A 24 -8.78 -5.54 0.00
C THR A 24 -8.52 -4.05 -0.21
N LYS A 25 -7.37 -3.57 0.29
CA LYS A 25 -6.94 -2.17 0.15
C LYS A 25 -5.49 -2.07 -0.31
N VAL A 26 -5.27 -1.16 -1.24
CA VAL A 26 -3.96 -0.57 -1.57
C VAL A 26 -3.91 0.84 -1.00
N GLN A 27 -2.77 1.24 -0.43
CA GLN A 27 -2.56 2.62 -0.01
C GLN A 27 -1.21 3.18 -0.43
N THR A 28 -1.19 4.49 -0.69
CA THR A 28 0.03 5.28 -0.71
C THR A 28 0.13 6.10 0.57
N GLY A 29 1.36 6.37 1.01
CA GLY A 29 1.61 6.92 2.35
C GLY A 29 1.89 5.79 3.34
N GLY A 30 3.05 5.84 3.96
CA GLY A 30 3.57 4.77 4.81
C GLY A 30 3.10 4.83 6.25
N PRO A 31 3.50 3.82 7.04
CA PRO A 31 3.27 3.79 8.49
C PRO A 31 4.00 4.90 9.25
N ASP A 32 5.01 5.52 8.65
CA ASP A 32 5.75 6.67 9.19
C ASP A 32 4.99 8.00 9.09
N GLY A 33 4.10 8.14 8.10
CA GLY A 33 3.35 9.37 7.84
C GLY A 33 2.08 9.52 8.69
N ASP A 34 1.64 10.76 8.94
CA ASP A 34 0.44 11.02 9.77
C ASP A 34 -0.83 10.39 9.19
N LEU A 35 -1.08 10.56 7.90
CA LEU A 35 -2.30 10.03 7.28
C LEU A 35 -2.22 8.52 7.09
N GLY A 36 -1.08 8.01 6.59
CA GLY A 36 -0.88 6.58 6.32
C GLY A 36 -0.92 5.73 7.58
N SER A 37 -0.25 6.15 8.67
CA SER A 37 -0.30 5.43 9.95
C SER A 37 -1.71 5.39 10.51
N ASN A 38 -2.44 6.51 10.46
CA ASN A 38 -3.80 6.59 10.98
C ASN A 38 -4.74 5.72 10.14
N GLU A 39 -4.59 5.68 8.82
CA GLU A 39 -5.40 4.81 7.95
C GLU A 39 -5.18 3.34 8.28
N ILE A 40 -3.91 2.92 8.47
CA ILE A 40 -3.58 1.56 8.94
C ILE A 40 -4.29 1.25 10.26
N LEU A 41 -4.25 2.15 11.24
CA LEU A 41 -4.82 1.91 12.57
C LEU A 41 -6.36 1.91 12.54
N MET A 42 -6.98 2.72 11.69
CA MET A 42 -8.43 2.92 11.63
C MET A 42 -9.17 1.94 10.71
N SER A 43 -8.45 1.05 10.01
CA SER A 43 -9.04 0.09 9.07
C SER A 43 -8.87 -1.40 9.48
N PRO A 44 -9.30 -1.83 10.68
CA PRO A 44 -9.07 -3.20 11.14
C PRO A 44 -9.83 -4.29 10.37
N GLN A 45 -10.82 -3.90 9.57
CA GLN A 45 -11.66 -4.81 8.79
C GLN A 45 -11.19 -4.98 7.33
N GLU A 46 -10.15 -4.24 6.93
CA GLU A 46 -9.61 -4.27 5.58
C GLU A 46 -8.30 -5.04 5.55
N GLU A 47 -8.13 -5.85 4.51
CA GLU A 47 -6.88 -6.52 4.20
C GLU A 47 -6.01 -5.57 3.39
N THR A 48 -4.96 -5.04 4.02
CA THR A 48 -4.02 -4.18 3.30
C THR A 48 -3.08 -5.07 2.50
N ILE A 49 -3.21 -5.05 1.18
CA ILE A 49 -2.39 -5.88 0.28
C ILE A 49 -1.19 -5.12 -0.26
N ALA A 50 -1.20 -3.78 -0.21
CA ALA A 50 -0.05 -2.99 -0.61
C ALA A 50 0.06 -1.67 0.15
N VAL A 51 1.30 -1.31 0.48
CA VAL A 51 1.67 0.00 1.02
C VAL A 51 2.85 0.55 0.23
N VAL A 52 2.69 1.76 -0.30
CA VAL A 52 3.74 2.47 -1.02
C VAL A 52 4.13 3.72 -0.24
N ASP A 53 5.39 3.83 0.14
CA ASP A 53 5.89 4.98 0.91
C ASP A 53 7.19 5.59 0.36
N GLY A 54 7.85 6.42 1.16
CA GLY A 54 9.11 7.05 0.81
C GLY A 54 10.24 6.04 0.55
N SER A 55 10.24 4.94 1.29
CA SER A 55 11.27 3.92 1.33
C SER A 55 11.10 2.80 0.31
N GLY A 56 9.87 2.55 -0.18
CA GLY A 56 9.65 1.55 -1.22
C GLY A 56 8.20 1.10 -1.40
N VAL A 57 8.07 -0.16 -1.82
CA VAL A 57 6.81 -0.88 -1.98
C VAL A 57 6.83 -2.14 -1.12
N LEU A 58 5.75 -2.34 -0.36
CA LEU A 58 5.42 -3.59 0.32
C LEU A 58 4.13 -4.11 -0.30
N PHE A 59 4.15 -5.34 -0.78
CA PHE A 59 3.00 -5.98 -1.44
C PHE A 59 2.88 -7.43 -0.99
N ASP A 60 1.65 -7.85 -0.69
CA ASP A 60 1.30 -9.25 -0.47
C ASP A 60 -0.14 -9.47 -0.95
N PRO A 61 -0.38 -10.27 -2.00
CA PRO A 61 -1.74 -10.51 -2.49
C PRO A 61 -2.59 -11.30 -1.49
N SER A 62 -1.97 -12.02 -0.55
CA SER A 62 -2.67 -12.70 0.55
C SER A 62 -2.94 -11.80 1.75
N GLY A 63 -2.56 -10.52 1.67
CA GLY A 63 -2.65 -9.55 2.76
C GLY A 63 -1.35 -9.44 3.55
N ILE A 64 -0.92 -8.21 3.82
CA ILE A 64 0.25 -7.91 4.64
C ILE A 64 -0.05 -8.24 6.11
N ASP A 65 0.92 -8.83 6.83
CA ASP A 65 0.79 -9.12 8.26
C ASP A 65 0.39 -7.86 9.04
N ARG A 66 -0.87 -7.87 9.51
CA ARG A 66 -1.50 -6.72 10.14
C ARG A 66 -0.78 -6.31 11.42
N GLU A 67 -0.38 -7.28 12.24
CA GLU A 67 0.25 -7.00 13.52
C GLU A 67 1.58 -6.25 13.32
N ASN A 68 2.43 -6.70 12.41
CA ASN A 68 3.67 -6.01 12.11
C ASN A 68 3.44 -4.64 11.47
N LEU A 69 2.46 -4.53 10.57
CA LEU A 69 2.12 -3.24 9.94
C LEU A 69 1.62 -2.21 10.97
N VAL A 70 0.83 -2.64 11.96
CA VAL A 70 0.37 -1.81 13.09
C VAL A 70 1.54 -1.40 13.97
N GLN A 71 2.45 -2.32 14.30
CA GLN A 71 3.65 -2.00 15.08
C GLN A 71 4.50 -0.92 14.38
N LEU A 72 4.68 -0.99 13.06
CA LEU A 72 5.36 0.06 12.29
C LEU A 72 4.62 1.40 12.37
N ALA A 73 3.28 1.38 12.24
CA ALA A 73 2.46 2.58 12.30
C ALA A 73 2.54 3.28 13.67
N GLU A 74 2.52 2.51 14.77
CA GLU A 74 2.69 3.02 16.13
C GLU A 74 4.10 3.56 16.36
N ALA A 75 5.12 2.87 15.84
CA ALA A 75 6.52 3.28 15.93
C ALA A 75 6.90 4.42 14.96
N ARG A 76 5.99 4.82 14.07
CA ARG A 76 6.26 5.78 12.98
C ARG A 76 7.45 5.36 12.11
N SER A 77 7.57 4.06 11.86
CA SER A 77 8.64 3.48 11.05
C SER A 77 8.14 3.23 9.62
N PRO A 78 8.94 3.50 8.57
CA PRO A 78 8.54 3.21 7.19
C PRO A 78 8.51 1.70 6.92
N ILE A 79 7.97 1.32 5.76
CA ILE A 79 7.87 -0.10 5.37
C ILE A 79 9.23 -0.80 5.22
N SER A 80 10.34 -0.06 5.11
CA SER A 80 11.69 -0.66 5.14
C SER A 80 12.02 -1.33 6.47
N GLY A 81 11.25 -1.07 7.54
CA GLY A 81 11.34 -1.78 8.81
C GLY A 81 10.44 -3.01 8.92
N PHE A 82 9.68 -3.36 7.88
CA PHE A 82 8.80 -4.53 7.89
C PHE A 82 9.59 -5.84 7.93
N ASP A 83 9.13 -6.78 8.74
CA ASP A 83 9.71 -8.11 8.84
C ASP A 83 9.27 -8.94 7.63
N THR A 84 10.13 -9.01 6.61
CA THR A 84 9.84 -9.72 5.36
C THR A 84 9.66 -11.22 5.52
N THR A 85 10.01 -11.81 6.67
CA THR A 85 9.73 -13.23 6.94
C THR A 85 8.25 -13.51 7.13
N LYS A 86 7.44 -12.46 7.35
CA LYS A 86 5.99 -12.52 7.49
C LYS A 86 5.23 -12.37 6.16
N LEU A 87 5.94 -12.16 5.05
CA LEU A 87 5.32 -12.16 3.72
C LEU A 87 4.98 -13.60 3.31
N SER A 88 3.89 -13.74 2.57
CA SER A 88 3.55 -14.96 1.86
C SER A 88 4.59 -15.26 0.76
N ALA A 89 4.51 -16.45 0.16
CA ALA A 89 5.39 -16.82 -0.96
C ALA A 89 5.22 -15.93 -2.20
N GLU A 90 4.09 -15.22 -2.31
CA GLU A 90 3.79 -14.29 -3.41
C GLU A 90 4.09 -12.83 -3.04
N GLY A 91 4.29 -12.54 -1.75
CA GLY A 91 4.59 -11.22 -1.24
C GLY A 91 6.04 -10.80 -1.49
N TYR A 92 6.26 -9.49 -1.55
CA TYR A 92 7.59 -8.90 -1.73
C TYR A 92 7.70 -7.50 -1.10
N SER A 93 8.94 -7.14 -0.79
CA SER A 93 9.35 -5.79 -0.43
C SER A 93 10.44 -5.31 -1.38
N VAL A 94 10.19 -4.20 -2.09
CA VAL A 94 11.15 -3.58 -3.00
C VAL A 94 11.43 -2.18 -2.49
N LEU A 95 12.64 -1.98 -1.94
CA LEU A 95 13.09 -0.69 -1.45
C LEU A 95 13.67 0.15 -2.58
N VAL A 96 13.63 1.48 -2.42
CA VAL A 96 14.18 2.43 -3.41
C VAL A 96 15.69 2.25 -3.66
N SER A 97 16.41 1.63 -2.70
CA SER A 97 17.82 1.28 -2.80
C SER A 97 18.10 -0.03 -3.56
N HIS A 98 17.07 -0.82 -3.85
CA HIS A 98 17.21 -2.08 -4.57
C HIS A 98 17.28 -1.85 -6.09
N ASN A 99 18.09 -2.68 -6.75
CA ASN A 99 18.19 -2.76 -8.20
C ASN A 99 18.28 -4.24 -8.58
N ASP A 100 17.82 -4.58 -9.78
CA ASP A 100 17.84 -5.95 -10.33
C ASP A 100 17.21 -7.02 -9.42
N VAL A 101 16.07 -6.70 -8.80
CA VAL A 101 15.33 -7.63 -7.92
C VAL A 101 14.35 -8.46 -8.72
N THR A 102 14.46 -9.79 -8.64
CA THR A 102 13.46 -10.70 -9.22
C THR A 102 12.29 -10.88 -8.25
N LEU A 103 11.09 -10.50 -8.68
CA LEU A 103 9.85 -10.74 -7.94
C LEU A 103 9.46 -12.22 -7.96
N PRO A 104 8.56 -12.68 -7.06
CA PRO A 104 8.01 -14.04 -7.12
C PRO A 104 7.36 -14.40 -8.46
N SER A 105 6.85 -13.41 -9.20
CA SER A 105 6.31 -13.58 -10.56
C SER A 105 7.36 -13.90 -11.63
N GLY A 106 8.65 -13.73 -11.32
CA GLY A 106 9.77 -13.79 -12.26
C GLY A 106 10.09 -12.46 -12.97
N GLU A 107 9.30 -11.42 -12.74
CA GLU A 107 9.61 -10.06 -13.22
C GLU A 107 10.89 -9.52 -12.56
N VAL A 108 11.75 -8.91 -13.36
CA VAL A 108 12.95 -8.24 -12.85
C VAL A 108 12.67 -6.75 -12.70
N VAL A 109 12.80 -6.25 -11.48
CA VAL A 109 12.73 -4.84 -11.14
C VAL A 109 14.12 -4.23 -11.25
N GLU A 110 14.39 -3.54 -12.34
CA GLU A 110 15.68 -2.92 -12.62
C GLU A 110 16.01 -1.80 -11.62
N ASN A 111 15.01 -0.99 -11.24
CA ASN A 111 15.20 0.15 -10.34
C ASN A 111 14.05 0.28 -9.32
N GLY A 112 14.37 0.13 -8.04
CA GLY A 112 13.38 0.19 -6.96
C GLY A 112 12.71 1.56 -6.80
N THR A 113 13.38 2.66 -7.18
CA THR A 113 12.79 4.00 -7.14
C THR A 113 11.74 4.18 -8.23
N GLU A 114 12.03 3.76 -9.45
CA GLU A 114 11.08 3.77 -10.57
C GLU A 114 9.89 2.85 -10.28
N PHE A 115 10.17 1.64 -9.80
CA PHE A 115 9.15 0.68 -9.38
C PHE A 115 8.18 1.29 -8.37
N ARG A 116 8.70 1.90 -7.29
CA ARG A 116 7.89 2.63 -6.30
C ARG A 116 7.06 3.72 -6.96
N ASN A 117 7.65 4.50 -7.85
CA ASN A 117 6.98 5.65 -8.47
C ASN A 117 5.82 5.28 -9.40
N LEU A 118 5.81 4.06 -9.93
CA LEU A 118 4.83 3.57 -10.91
C LEU A 118 3.98 2.41 -10.36
N PHE A 119 4.22 1.97 -9.12
CA PHE A 119 3.59 0.77 -8.57
C PHE A 119 2.06 0.81 -8.63
N HIS A 120 1.47 1.97 -8.31
CA HIS A 120 0.03 2.18 -8.31
C HIS A 120 -0.61 2.18 -9.72
N LEU A 121 0.18 2.13 -10.79
CA LEU A 121 -0.28 2.04 -12.19
C LEU A 121 -0.11 0.62 -12.76
N ARG A 122 0.32 -0.35 -11.94
CA ARG A 122 0.59 -1.70 -12.42
C ARG A 122 -0.73 -2.40 -12.76
N PRO A 123 -0.88 -2.99 -13.96
CA PRO A 123 -2.09 -3.75 -14.31
C PRO A 123 -2.34 -4.97 -13.42
N SER A 124 -1.29 -5.49 -12.78
CA SER A 124 -1.38 -6.62 -11.85
C SER A 124 -1.87 -6.22 -10.46
N LEU A 125 -1.99 -4.92 -10.17
CA LEU A 125 -2.42 -4.43 -8.86
C LEU A 125 -3.95 -4.26 -8.87
N SER A 126 -4.64 -5.14 -8.16
CA SER A 126 -6.10 -5.10 -8.03
C SER A 126 -6.50 -5.15 -6.56
N ALA A 127 -7.40 -4.26 -6.15
CA ALA A 127 -8.00 -4.23 -4.82
C ALA A 127 -9.40 -3.62 -4.89
N ASP A 128 -10.20 -3.78 -3.82
CA ASP A 128 -11.50 -3.13 -3.70
C ASP A 128 -11.37 -1.62 -3.54
N PHE A 129 -10.30 -1.16 -2.87
CA PHE A 129 -10.03 0.26 -2.67
C PHE A 129 -8.57 0.64 -2.87
N PHE A 130 -8.40 1.84 -3.42
CA PHE A 130 -7.16 2.59 -3.38
C PHE A 130 -7.33 3.81 -2.47
N VAL A 131 -6.51 3.93 -1.43
CA VAL A 131 -6.57 5.04 -0.47
C VAL A 131 -5.27 5.87 -0.53
N PRO A 132 -5.29 7.04 -1.18
CA PRO A 132 -4.11 7.89 -1.26
C PRO A 132 -3.93 8.71 0.02
N CYS A 133 -3.14 8.19 0.96
CA CYS A 133 -2.80 8.84 2.24
C CYS A 133 -1.42 9.51 2.23
N GLY A 134 -0.84 9.75 1.06
CA GLY A 134 0.46 10.38 0.93
C GLY A 134 1.21 9.91 -0.32
N GLY A 135 2.52 10.00 -0.27
CA GLY A 135 3.39 9.69 -1.40
C GLY A 135 3.70 10.90 -2.26
N ARG A 136 4.15 10.66 -3.49
CA ARG A 136 4.62 11.70 -4.41
C ARG A 136 3.44 12.55 -4.92
N PRO A 137 3.52 13.89 -4.86
CA PRO A 137 2.52 14.75 -5.49
C PRO A 137 2.34 14.41 -6.97
N ALA A 138 1.10 14.48 -7.47
CA ALA A 138 0.74 14.18 -8.86
C ALA A 138 1.17 12.76 -9.33
N ALA A 139 1.17 11.78 -8.42
CA ALA A 139 1.41 10.37 -8.75
C ALA A 139 0.39 9.83 -9.77
N VAL A 140 -0.88 10.26 -9.66
CA VAL A 140 -1.90 10.13 -10.71
C VAL A 140 -2.21 11.52 -11.25
N ASN A 141 -2.21 11.68 -12.57
CA ASN A 141 -2.38 12.94 -13.29
C ASN A 141 -2.95 12.69 -14.71
N LEU A 142 -3.18 13.76 -15.46
CA LEU A 142 -3.79 13.69 -16.80
C LEU A 142 -3.05 12.78 -17.79
N ASN A 143 -1.75 12.58 -17.63
CA ASN A 143 -0.94 11.78 -18.56
C ASN A 143 -0.95 10.29 -18.25
N ASN A 144 -1.40 9.88 -17.06
CA ASN A 144 -1.36 8.48 -16.63
C ASN A 144 -2.67 7.95 -16.02
N VAL A 145 -3.72 8.78 -15.92
CA VAL A 145 -5.02 8.37 -15.39
C VAL A 145 -5.66 7.21 -16.17
N GLU A 146 -5.37 7.09 -17.46
CA GLU A 146 -5.87 5.95 -18.28
C GLU A 146 -5.18 4.62 -17.95
N GLN A 147 -4.04 4.66 -17.28
CA GLN A 147 -3.31 3.46 -16.83
C GLN A 147 -3.68 3.07 -15.39
N PHE A 148 -4.45 3.92 -14.69
CA PHE A 148 -4.85 3.72 -13.31
C PHE A 148 -6.19 2.98 -13.22
#